data_AF-A0A970WGY8-F1
#
_entry.id   AF-A0A970WGY8-F1
#
_cell.length_a   1.000
_cell.length_b   1.000
_cell.length_c   1.000
_cell.angle_alpha   90.00
_cell.angle_beta   90.00
_cell.angle_gamma   90.00
#
_symmetry.space_group_name_H-M   'P 1'
#
loop_
_entity.id
_entity.type
_entity.pdbx_description
1 polymer ?
#
loop_
_entity_poly.entity_id
_entity_poly.type
_entity_poly.pdbx_seq_one_letter_code
_entity_poly.pdbx_strand_id
1 'polypeptide(L)'
;MFHAVVMVAIALTGQADAVTADEDLKLEVLRLVRRLDSRELADREAAEKALLEMGPKALDLFPPVDERTPAEVKERLDRVKVVLQKQQAEAAAANSTVTLSGERMLLTDIFEAIQKQTGNSIKFEQGGPNAPPVRLNVDYNDAPFWPTFDEILDRAGLAVGTYGMDRTLSIRVARGEMLPRTQTASYAGPFRFQAVRVDAGRDLRMDGSRSMSLTIEIAWEPRFRPISMQQRMSEIQIADENGEPVLIAARGAELEIPVLAEAISTELRIPLEAPPRSVQKIARLKGSMHALMQGKAEAFEFGDLGKADNVEKRAAGVTVILEQVRRNRDVWEIRVITRFDDAEGALASHRNWVFDNPAKLIAPGGEEIPFHAYDSTRQMENEVGVAYFFGIDGNLDGYKFVYETASTVLSAKFDYELKDIELP
;
A
#
# COMPACT_ATOMS: atom_id res chain seq x y z
N MET A 1 27.54 31.42 39.84
CA MET A 1 28.55 30.54 39.23
C MET A 1 28.23 29.10 39.61
N PHE A 2 27.50 28.38 38.77
CA PHE A 2 27.44 26.91 38.78
C PHE A 2 27.13 26.48 37.34
N HIS A 3 28.16 26.00 36.65
CA HIS A 3 28.02 25.40 35.32
C HIS A 3 27.79 23.91 35.50
N ALA A 4 26.62 23.41 35.12
CA ALA A 4 26.36 21.99 34.99
C ALA A 4 26.69 21.57 33.56
N VAL A 5 27.76 20.79 33.39
CA VAL A 5 28.15 20.15 32.13
C VAL A 5 27.27 18.92 31.94
N VAL A 6 26.41 18.93 30.93
CA VAL A 6 25.69 17.74 30.45
C VAL A 6 26.59 17.03 29.45
N MET A 7 27.09 15.85 29.81
CA MET A 7 27.77 14.94 28.89
C MET A 7 26.71 14.14 28.13
N VAL A 8 26.61 14.36 26.82
CA VAL A 8 25.86 13.50 25.89
C VAL A 8 26.79 12.37 25.48
N ALA A 9 26.55 11.17 26.01
CA ALA A 9 27.16 9.95 25.50
C ALA A 9 26.38 9.50 24.26
N ILE A 10 26.97 9.66 23.08
CA ILE A 10 26.46 9.11 21.82
C ILE A 10 26.78 7.62 21.81
N ALA A 11 25.76 6.77 21.98
CA ALA A 11 25.86 5.34 21.80
C ALA A 11 25.93 5.00 20.30
N LEU A 12 27.12 4.60 19.84
CA LEU A 12 27.40 4.11 18.47
C LEU A 12 27.20 2.58 18.33
N THR A 13 26.45 1.95 19.23
CA THR A 13 26.37 0.47 19.34
C THR A 13 25.33 -0.20 18.42
N GLY A 14 24.67 0.52 17.51
CA GLY A 14 23.55 -0.03 16.73
C GLY A 14 23.89 -0.68 15.38
N GLN A 15 25.05 -0.39 14.78
CA GLN A 15 25.35 -0.84 13.40
C GLN A 15 26.06 -2.20 13.32
N ALA A 16 26.86 -2.59 14.32
CA ALA A 16 27.61 -3.84 14.27
C ALA A 16 26.74 -5.09 14.55
N ASP A 17 25.74 -4.96 15.43
CA ASP A 17 24.84 -6.06 15.79
C ASP A 17 23.83 -6.37 14.67
N ALA A 18 23.45 -5.38 13.87
CA ALA A 18 22.52 -5.57 12.76
C ALA A 18 23.16 -6.30 11.56
N VAL A 19 24.44 -6.03 11.27
CA VAL A 19 25.17 -6.67 10.16
C VAL A 19 25.50 -8.14 10.47
N THR A 20 25.83 -8.45 11.72
CA THR A 20 26.14 -9.82 12.16
C THR A 20 24.89 -10.71 12.17
N ALA A 21 23.74 -10.18 12.60
CA ALA A 21 22.47 -10.90 12.59
C ALA A 21 22.00 -11.30 11.17
N ASP A 22 22.28 -10.46 10.16
CA ASP A 22 21.88 -10.71 8.77
C ASP A 22 22.76 -11.77 8.09
N GLU A 23 24.06 -11.81 8.41
CA GLU A 23 24.95 -12.88 7.93
C GLU A 23 24.61 -14.24 8.57
N ASP A 24 24.30 -14.26 9.87
CA ASP A 24 23.88 -15.49 10.56
C ASP A 24 22.57 -16.05 9.96
N LEU A 25 21.60 -15.17 9.70
CA LEU A 25 20.34 -15.55 9.05
C LEU A 25 20.59 -16.14 7.66
N LYS A 26 21.44 -15.50 6.84
CA LYS A 26 21.82 -15.99 5.51
C LYS A 26 22.47 -17.37 5.55
N LEU A 27 23.42 -17.58 6.46
CA LEU A 27 24.08 -18.88 6.62
C LEU A 27 23.08 -19.96 7.02
N GLU A 28 22.14 -19.63 7.91
CA GLU A 28 21.14 -20.57 8.40
C GLU A 28 20.11 -20.92 7.31
N VAL A 29 19.65 -19.94 6.50
CA VAL A 29 18.82 -20.21 5.31
C VAL A 29 19.55 -21.15 4.35
N LEU A 30 20.82 -20.87 4.00
CA LEU A 30 21.59 -21.74 3.10
C LEU A 30 21.76 -23.16 3.65
N ARG A 31 21.93 -23.31 4.97
CA ARG A 31 22.00 -24.60 5.64
C ARG A 31 20.68 -25.38 5.52
N LEU A 32 19.56 -24.72 5.74
CA LEU A 32 18.23 -25.32 5.61
C LEU A 32 17.91 -25.70 4.17
N VAL A 33 18.24 -24.85 3.19
CA VAL A 33 18.05 -25.15 1.77
C VAL A 33 18.78 -26.43 1.36
N ARG A 34 20.02 -26.64 1.83
CA ARG A 34 20.76 -27.89 1.58
C ARG A 34 20.09 -29.11 2.20
N ARG A 35 19.41 -28.95 3.35
CA ARG A 35 18.70 -30.06 4.03
C ARG A 35 17.39 -30.43 3.34
N LEU A 36 16.87 -29.60 2.43
CA LEU A 36 15.71 -29.96 1.60
C LEU A 36 16.00 -31.14 0.66
N ASP A 37 17.27 -31.46 0.40
CA ASP A 37 17.72 -32.65 -0.35
C ASP A 37 18.14 -33.83 0.55
N SER A 38 17.79 -33.80 1.85
CA SER A 38 18.17 -34.90 2.76
C SER A 38 17.53 -36.22 2.33
N ARG A 39 18.27 -37.31 2.56
CA ARG A 39 17.78 -38.69 2.31
C ARG A 39 16.61 -39.05 3.23
N GLU A 40 16.53 -38.43 4.40
CA GLU A 40 15.46 -38.65 5.37
C GLU A 40 14.31 -37.67 5.14
N LEU A 41 13.08 -38.19 5.05
CA LEU A 41 11.89 -37.33 4.89
C LEU A 41 11.71 -36.35 6.05
N ALA A 42 11.94 -36.81 7.29
CA ALA A 42 11.81 -36.00 8.50
C ALA A 42 12.73 -34.76 8.49
N ASP A 43 13.96 -34.91 7.97
CA ASP A 43 14.90 -33.81 7.83
C ASP A 43 14.43 -32.76 6.82
N ARG A 44 13.87 -33.22 5.69
CA ARG A 44 13.35 -32.33 4.64
C ARG A 44 12.15 -31.54 5.15
N GLU A 45 11.22 -32.19 5.84
CA GLU A 45 10.05 -31.55 6.45
C GLU A 45 10.44 -30.57 7.56
N ALA A 46 11.41 -30.93 8.40
CA ALA A 46 11.92 -30.04 9.43
C ALA A 46 12.61 -28.80 8.83
N ALA A 47 13.35 -28.97 7.73
CA ALA A 47 13.99 -27.85 7.04
C ALA A 47 12.96 -26.93 6.38
N GLU A 48 11.94 -27.49 5.72
CA GLU A 48 10.82 -26.74 5.13
C GLU A 48 10.07 -25.95 6.20
N LYS A 49 9.72 -26.58 7.34
CA LYS A 49 9.06 -25.92 8.46
C LYS A 49 9.92 -24.79 9.05
N ALA A 50 11.21 -25.01 9.22
CA ALA A 50 12.12 -24.00 9.77
C ALA A 50 12.23 -22.77 8.85
N LEU A 51 12.27 -22.97 7.52
CA LEU A 51 12.24 -21.88 6.54
C LEU A 51 10.93 -21.08 6.63
N LEU A 52 9.79 -21.76 6.87
CA LEU A 52 8.50 -21.09 7.07
C LEU A 52 8.45 -20.29 8.37
N GLU A 53 9.00 -20.81 9.46
CA GLU A 53 9.05 -20.15 10.77
C GLU A 53 9.96 -18.91 10.78
N MET A 54 10.97 -18.85 9.91
CA MET A 54 11.78 -17.64 9.70
C MET A 54 10.98 -16.48 9.11
N GLY A 55 9.86 -16.77 8.42
CA GLY A 55 8.98 -15.79 7.83
C GLY A 55 9.54 -15.12 6.56
N PRO A 56 8.87 -14.06 6.06
CA PRO A 56 9.12 -13.50 4.73
C PRO A 56 10.55 -13.03 4.46
N LYS A 57 11.32 -12.67 5.49
CA LYS A 57 12.72 -12.25 5.34
C LYS A 57 13.63 -13.34 4.75
N ALA A 58 13.25 -14.61 4.90
CA ALA A 58 14.02 -15.72 4.31
C ALA A 58 13.97 -15.73 2.78
N LEU A 59 12.91 -15.18 2.15
CA LEU A 59 12.74 -15.13 0.70
C LEU A 59 13.93 -14.48 0.00
N ASP A 60 14.46 -13.39 0.58
CA ASP A 60 15.55 -12.59 0.01
C ASP A 60 16.88 -13.34 0.01
N LEU A 61 16.95 -14.45 0.77
CA LEU A 61 18.16 -15.23 1.01
C LEU A 61 18.13 -16.58 0.29
N PHE A 62 17.06 -16.88 -0.46
CA PHE A 62 16.97 -18.11 -1.22
C PHE A 62 17.97 -18.11 -2.39
N PRO A 63 18.72 -19.21 -2.59
CA PRO A 63 19.60 -19.32 -3.74
C PRO A 63 18.77 -19.38 -5.04
N PRO A 64 19.33 -18.93 -6.17
CA PRO A 64 18.67 -19.06 -7.45
C PRO A 64 18.43 -20.54 -7.77
N VAL A 65 17.24 -20.85 -8.29
CA VAL A 65 16.89 -22.18 -8.77
C VAL A 65 17.29 -22.28 -10.24
N ASP A 66 18.25 -23.14 -10.56
CA ASP A 66 18.72 -23.38 -11.92
C ASP A 66 18.50 -24.85 -12.33
N GLU A 67 18.96 -25.22 -13.54
CA GLU A 67 18.85 -26.59 -14.04
C GLU A 67 19.63 -27.63 -13.21
N ARG A 68 20.57 -27.18 -12.36
CA ARG A 68 21.40 -28.02 -11.51
C ARG A 68 20.79 -28.22 -10.12
N THR A 69 19.76 -27.45 -9.76
CA THR A 69 19.02 -27.61 -8.52
C THR A 69 18.26 -28.95 -8.53
N PRO A 70 18.44 -29.82 -7.52
CA PRO A 70 17.70 -31.08 -7.43
C PRO A 70 16.18 -30.84 -7.47
N ALA A 71 15.44 -31.73 -8.15
CA ALA A 71 14.00 -31.60 -8.33
C ALA A 71 13.24 -31.50 -7.00
N GLU A 72 13.66 -32.26 -5.99
CA GLU A 72 13.09 -32.21 -4.64
C GLU A 72 13.28 -30.82 -4.01
N VAL A 73 14.51 -30.29 -4.05
CA VAL A 73 14.81 -28.95 -3.51
C VAL A 73 13.97 -27.90 -4.21
N LYS A 74 13.86 -27.98 -5.54
CA LYS A 74 13.04 -27.07 -6.34
C LYS A 74 11.57 -27.09 -5.89
N GLU A 75 10.96 -28.27 -5.81
CA GLU A 75 9.55 -28.40 -5.40
C GLU A 75 9.29 -27.85 -3.99
N ARG A 76 10.19 -28.16 -3.04
CA ARG A 76 10.04 -27.66 -1.65
C ARG A 76 10.25 -26.17 -1.55
N LEU A 77 11.27 -25.63 -2.22
CA LEU A 77 11.51 -24.19 -2.23
C LEU A 77 10.36 -23.44 -2.88
N ASP A 78 9.78 -23.96 -3.97
CA ASP A 78 8.60 -23.37 -4.61
C ASP A 78 7.41 -23.33 -3.63
N ARG A 79 7.16 -24.41 -2.87
CA ARG A 79 6.12 -24.41 -1.82
C ARG A 79 6.39 -23.40 -0.70
N VAL A 80 7.62 -23.37 -0.18
CA VAL A 80 8.01 -22.42 0.87
C VAL A 80 7.84 -20.99 0.36
N LYS A 81 8.29 -20.71 -0.87
CA LYS A 81 8.18 -19.41 -1.51
C LYS A 81 6.73 -18.93 -1.57
N VAL A 82 5.82 -19.78 -2.05
CA VAL A 82 4.38 -19.45 -2.11
C VAL A 82 3.80 -19.10 -0.74
N VAL A 83 4.13 -19.88 0.29
CA VAL A 83 3.62 -19.61 1.65
C VAL A 83 4.20 -18.32 2.23
N LEU A 84 5.51 -18.09 2.09
CA LEU A 84 6.16 -16.87 2.59
C LEU A 84 5.72 -15.62 1.83
N GLN A 85 5.50 -15.71 0.51
CA GLN A 85 4.92 -14.62 -0.28
C GLN A 85 3.50 -14.28 0.19
N LYS A 86 2.68 -15.30 0.49
CA LYS A 86 1.36 -15.09 1.08
C LYS A 86 1.45 -14.39 2.44
N GLN A 87 2.36 -14.80 3.33
CA GLN A 87 2.58 -14.11 4.61
C GLN A 87 3.05 -12.67 4.40
N GLN A 88 3.89 -12.41 3.39
CA GLN A 88 4.32 -11.05 3.04
C GLN A 88 3.13 -10.19 2.58
N ALA A 89 2.25 -10.75 1.73
CA ALA A 89 1.03 -10.10 1.27
C ALA A 89 0.07 -9.80 2.42
N GLU A 90 -0.15 -10.75 3.33
CA GLU A 90 -0.98 -10.56 4.54
C GLU A 90 -0.42 -9.47 5.45
N ALA A 91 0.90 -9.44 5.65
CA ALA A 91 1.55 -8.39 6.45
C ALA A 91 1.45 -7.00 5.78
N ALA A 92 1.61 -6.92 4.46
CA ALA A 92 1.45 -5.67 3.71
C ALA A 92 -0.02 -5.19 3.66
N ALA A 93 -0.97 -6.13 3.66
CA ALA A 93 -2.40 -5.90 3.69
C ALA A 93 -2.97 -5.66 5.10
N ALA A 94 -2.13 -5.63 6.13
CA ALA A 94 -2.57 -5.38 7.50
C ALA A 94 -2.83 -3.88 7.75
N ASN A 95 -3.89 -3.58 8.50
CA ASN A 95 -4.12 -2.24 9.03
C ASN A 95 -2.99 -1.84 10.00
N SER A 96 -2.79 -0.54 10.18
CA SER A 96 -2.01 -0.07 11.34
C SER A 96 -2.89 -0.11 12.59
N THR A 97 -2.25 -0.10 13.75
CA THR A 97 -2.93 -0.13 15.04
C THR A 97 -2.55 1.05 15.92
N VAL A 98 -3.44 1.38 16.84
CA VAL A 98 -3.34 2.51 17.77
C VAL A 98 -3.38 1.97 19.19
N THR A 99 -2.37 2.30 19.96
CA THR A 99 -2.33 2.08 21.42
C THR A 99 -2.18 3.43 22.10
N LEU A 100 -3.25 3.90 22.75
CA LEU A 100 -3.31 5.22 23.36
C LEU A 100 -4.34 5.24 24.48
N SER A 101 -3.92 5.61 25.69
CA SER A 101 -4.82 5.74 26.83
C SER A 101 -4.55 7.04 27.56
N GLY A 102 -5.62 7.74 27.96
CA GLY A 102 -5.52 9.01 28.63
C GLY A 102 -6.85 9.72 28.81
N GLU A 103 -6.94 10.52 29.86
CA GLU A 103 -8.12 11.33 30.15
C GLU A 103 -7.94 12.78 29.65
N ARG A 104 -9.02 13.35 29.12
CA ARG A 104 -9.12 14.76 28.68
C ARG A 104 -7.98 15.20 27.76
N MET A 105 -7.46 14.29 26.94
CA MET A 105 -6.40 14.54 25.97
C MET A 105 -6.88 15.55 24.93
N LEU A 106 -6.00 16.48 24.52
CA LEU A 106 -6.32 17.39 23.41
C LEU A 106 -6.40 16.59 22.12
N LEU A 107 -7.34 16.97 21.25
CA LEU A 107 -7.52 16.29 19.98
C LEU A 107 -6.29 16.38 19.06
N THR A 108 -5.54 17.48 19.13
CA THR A 108 -4.24 17.64 18.47
C THR A 108 -3.25 16.57 18.91
N ASP A 109 -3.13 16.36 20.23
CA ASP A 109 -2.19 15.41 20.82
C ASP A 109 -2.59 13.96 20.47
N ILE A 110 -3.90 13.69 20.41
CA ILE A 110 -4.43 12.39 19.96
C ILE A 110 -4.02 12.13 18.51
N PHE A 111 -4.26 13.09 17.60
CA PHE A 111 -3.91 12.92 16.19
C PHE A 111 -2.40 12.82 15.96
N GLU A 112 -1.58 13.63 16.64
CA GLU A 112 -0.12 13.53 16.59
C GLU A 112 0.38 12.17 17.08
N ALA A 113 -0.19 11.64 18.16
CA ALA A 113 0.14 10.30 18.67
C ALA A 113 -0.23 9.20 17.66
N ILE A 114 -1.41 9.28 17.05
CA ILE A 114 -1.85 8.35 16.00
C ILE A 114 -0.91 8.44 14.78
N GLN A 115 -0.59 9.65 14.31
CA GLN A 115 0.33 9.88 13.20
C GLN A 115 1.69 9.24 13.46
N LYS A 116 2.24 9.42 14.65
CA LYS A 116 3.55 8.88 15.03
C LYS A 116 3.57 7.35 15.11
N GLN A 117 2.48 6.73 15.59
CA GLN A 117 2.38 5.27 15.72
C GLN A 117 2.13 4.59 14.38
N THR A 118 1.25 5.17 13.56
CA THR A 118 0.74 4.53 12.35
C THR A 118 1.47 4.95 11.08
N GLY A 119 2.10 6.13 11.07
CA GLY A 119 2.65 6.74 9.86
C GLY A 119 1.59 7.34 8.92
N ASN A 120 0.31 7.35 9.31
CA ASN A 120 -0.76 7.91 8.49
C ASN A 120 -0.80 9.43 8.60
N SER A 121 -0.54 10.14 7.50
CA SER A 121 -0.55 11.61 7.49
C SER A 121 -1.95 12.17 7.75
N ILE A 122 -2.07 13.01 8.77
CA ILE A 122 -3.30 13.68 9.18
C ILE A 122 -3.03 15.18 9.23
N LYS A 123 -3.89 15.96 8.56
CA LYS A 123 -3.90 17.42 8.66
C LYS A 123 -5.20 17.84 9.33
N PHE A 124 -5.09 18.31 10.57
CA PHE A 124 -6.23 18.82 11.31
C PHE A 124 -6.20 20.35 11.37
N GLU A 125 -7.21 20.99 10.79
CA GLU A 125 -7.42 22.42 10.94
C GLU A 125 -8.48 22.65 12.02
N GLN A 126 -8.03 23.05 13.21
CA GLN A 126 -8.93 23.49 14.28
C GLN A 126 -9.75 24.67 13.74
N GLY A 127 -11.08 24.68 13.98
CA GLY A 127 -12.10 25.51 13.32
C GLY A 127 -11.98 27.04 13.44
N GLY A 128 -10.82 27.61 13.13
CA GLY A 128 -10.42 29.00 13.28
C GLY A 128 -9.70 29.31 14.61
N PRO A 129 -9.08 30.51 14.74
CA PRO A 129 -8.33 30.93 15.92
C PRO A 129 -9.12 30.94 17.24
N ASN A 130 -10.45 30.97 17.16
CA ASN A 130 -11.34 31.09 18.32
C ASN A 130 -12.11 29.78 18.63
N ALA A 131 -11.83 28.69 17.93
CA ALA A 131 -12.49 27.41 18.22
C ALA A 131 -11.99 26.85 19.56
N PRO A 132 -12.90 26.44 20.48
CA PRO A 132 -12.49 25.88 21.75
C PRO A 132 -11.69 24.57 21.54
N PRO A 133 -10.71 24.27 22.40
CA PRO A 133 -9.99 23.02 22.34
C PRO A 133 -10.92 21.84 22.64
N VAL A 134 -11.00 20.89 21.72
CA VAL A 134 -11.73 19.63 21.91
C VAL A 134 -10.86 18.67 22.71
N ARG A 135 -11.45 18.06 23.72
CA ARG A 135 -10.77 17.08 24.59
C ARG A 135 -11.59 15.80 24.67
N LEU A 136 -10.92 14.66 24.57
CA LEU A 136 -11.55 13.34 24.65
C LEU A 136 -10.85 12.47 25.69
N ASN A 137 -11.60 11.54 26.29
CA ASN A 137 -11.03 10.40 26.99
C ASN A 137 -10.85 9.29 25.97
N VAL A 138 -9.67 8.68 25.92
CA VAL A 138 -9.32 7.63 24.98
C VAL A 138 -8.71 6.45 25.72
N ASP A 139 -9.01 5.24 25.26
CA ASP A 139 -8.43 4.00 25.78
C ASP A 139 -8.45 2.95 24.66
N TYR A 140 -7.36 2.91 23.90
CA TYR A 140 -7.16 2.02 22.77
C TYR A 140 -5.96 1.12 23.07
N ASN A 141 -6.11 -0.17 22.81
CA ASN A 141 -5.06 -1.17 22.94
C ASN A 141 -5.01 -2.00 21.65
N ASP A 142 -3.98 -1.80 20.85
CA ASP A 142 -3.80 -2.44 19.54
C ASP A 142 -5.04 -2.33 18.63
N ALA A 143 -5.74 -1.18 18.69
CA ALA A 143 -6.99 -0.98 17.98
C ALA A 143 -6.74 -0.61 16.50
N PRO A 144 -7.50 -1.16 15.52
CA PRO A 144 -7.31 -0.83 14.11
C PRO A 144 -7.52 0.64 13.78
N PHE A 145 -6.66 1.21 12.95
CA PHE A 145 -6.66 2.64 12.61
C PHE A 145 -8.03 3.17 12.17
N TRP A 146 -8.63 2.62 11.12
CA TRP A 146 -9.85 3.19 10.56
C TRP A 146 -11.06 3.21 11.52
N PRO A 147 -11.44 2.10 12.17
CA PRO A 147 -12.48 2.11 13.19
C PRO A 147 -12.21 3.10 14.33
N THR A 148 -10.97 3.15 14.83
CA THR A 148 -10.58 4.08 15.90
C THR A 148 -10.64 5.53 15.44
N PHE A 149 -10.17 5.81 14.23
CA PHE A 149 -10.19 7.14 13.64
C PHE A 149 -11.62 7.64 13.43
N ASP A 150 -12.49 6.81 12.85
CA ASP A 150 -13.90 7.14 12.65
C ASP A 150 -14.65 7.36 13.97
N GLU A 151 -14.37 6.56 15.01
CA GLU A 151 -14.96 6.75 16.34
C GLU A 151 -14.54 8.08 16.99
N ILE A 152 -13.26 8.46 16.86
CA ILE A 152 -12.77 9.77 17.31
C ILE A 152 -13.45 10.90 16.55
N LEU A 153 -13.56 10.80 15.22
CA LEU A 153 -14.20 11.82 14.39
C LEU A 153 -15.69 11.96 14.72
N ASP A 154 -16.40 10.84 14.90
CA ASP A 154 -17.83 10.81 15.25
C ASP A 154 -18.07 11.47 16.62
N ARG A 155 -17.24 11.15 17.63
CA ARG A 155 -17.32 11.78 18.97
C ARG A 155 -16.96 13.26 19.00
N ALA A 156 -16.05 13.68 18.12
CA ALA A 156 -15.61 15.07 18.02
C ALA A 156 -16.49 15.92 17.09
N GLY A 157 -17.48 15.33 16.39
CA GLY A 157 -18.30 16.05 15.42
C GLY A 157 -17.49 16.55 14.20
N LEU A 158 -16.49 15.77 13.79
CA LEU A 158 -15.58 16.12 12.70
C LEU A 158 -15.86 15.33 11.43
N ALA A 159 -15.46 15.93 10.31
CA ALA A 159 -15.51 15.33 8.99
C ALA A 159 -14.12 15.13 8.40
N VAL A 160 -13.97 14.03 7.67
CA VAL A 160 -12.79 13.71 6.88
C VAL A 160 -13.00 14.12 5.43
N GLY A 161 -12.00 14.80 4.87
CA GLY A 161 -11.81 14.98 3.44
C GLY A 161 -10.76 14.00 2.96
N THR A 162 -11.16 13.13 2.03
CA THR A 162 -10.34 12.08 1.43
C THR A 162 -9.67 12.51 0.12
N TYR A 163 -9.98 13.72 -0.36
CA TYR A 163 -9.39 14.34 -1.56
C TYR A 163 -8.29 15.36 -1.23
N GLY A 164 -7.47 15.06 -0.21
CA GLY A 164 -6.33 15.90 0.15
C GLY A 164 -5.17 15.75 -0.85
N MET A 165 -4.35 16.80 -0.99
CA MET A 165 -3.04 16.68 -1.66
C MET A 165 -2.09 15.84 -0.80
N ASP A 166 -1.04 15.29 -1.42
CA ASP A 166 0.05 14.58 -0.73
C ASP A 166 -0.40 13.41 0.15
N ARG A 167 -1.47 12.70 -0.25
CA ARG A 167 -2.01 11.53 0.47
C ARG A 167 -2.32 11.81 1.94
N THR A 168 -2.80 13.00 2.27
CA THR A 168 -3.05 13.40 3.65
C THR A 168 -4.54 13.47 3.99
N LEU A 169 -4.94 12.87 5.12
CA LEU A 169 -6.31 12.95 5.63
C LEU A 169 -6.58 14.37 6.13
N SER A 170 -7.47 15.09 5.44
CA SER A 170 -7.82 16.46 5.80
C SER A 170 -9.02 16.47 6.74
N ILE A 171 -8.83 16.91 7.97
CA ILE A 171 -9.88 16.90 9.01
C ILE A 171 -10.42 18.30 9.22
N ARG A 172 -11.75 18.42 9.18
CA ARG A 172 -12.50 19.67 9.29
C ARG A 172 -13.72 19.50 10.16
N VAL A 173 -14.31 20.61 10.61
CA VAL A 173 -15.61 20.58 11.30
C VAL A 173 -16.69 20.07 10.34
N ALA A 174 -17.56 19.18 10.83
CA ALA A 174 -18.68 18.67 10.06
C ALA A 174 -19.65 19.78 9.63
N ARG A 175 -20.26 19.63 8.45
CA ARG A 175 -21.33 20.51 7.99
C ARG A 175 -22.66 19.79 8.16
N GLY A 176 -23.44 20.18 9.17
CA GLY A 176 -24.74 19.57 9.47
C GLY A 176 -24.64 18.25 10.23
N GLU A 177 -25.80 17.61 10.41
CA GLU A 177 -25.88 16.27 11.01
C GLU A 177 -25.33 15.24 10.03
N MET A 178 -24.35 14.46 10.49
CA MET A 178 -23.80 13.33 9.74
C MET A 178 -24.18 12.04 10.45
N LEU A 179 -24.51 11.01 9.67
CA LEU A 179 -24.61 9.66 10.21
C LEU A 179 -23.24 9.22 10.76
N PRO A 180 -23.19 8.53 11.92
CA PRO A 180 -21.93 8.01 12.44
C PRO A 180 -21.27 7.09 11.42
N ARG A 181 -19.99 7.34 11.15
CA ARG A 181 -19.18 6.53 10.24
C ARG A 181 -19.03 5.11 10.73
N THR A 182 -18.88 4.98 12.04
CA THR A 182 -18.85 3.69 12.75
C THR A 182 -20.08 2.81 12.51
N GLN A 183 -21.21 3.38 12.07
CA GLN A 183 -22.44 2.65 11.75
C GLN A 183 -22.64 2.42 10.25
N THR A 184 -21.98 3.22 9.39
CA THR A 184 -22.23 3.24 7.93
C THR A 184 -21.04 2.73 7.11
N ALA A 185 -19.87 2.54 7.73
CA ALA A 185 -18.67 2.04 7.09
C ALA A 185 -18.38 0.57 7.42
N SER A 186 -17.63 -0.07 6.53
CA SER A 186 -17.01 -1.38 6.70
C SER A 186 -15.49 -1.24 6.63
N TYR A 187 -14.75 -2.13 7.29
CA TYR A 187 -13.29 -2.04 7.38
C TYR A 187 -12.66 -3.38 7.05
N ALA A 188 -11.63 -3.37 6.20
CA ALA A 188 -10.87 -4.57 5.87
C ALA A 188 -9.40 -4.20 5.63
N GLY A 189 -8.50 -4.64 6.52
CA GLY A 189 -7.11 -4.22 6.51
C GLY A 189 -6.99 -2.69 6.45
N PRO A 190 -6.15 -2.11 5.57
CA PRO A 190 -5.96 -0.68 5.45
C PRO A 190 -7.13 0.04 4.76
N PHE A 191 -8.19 -0.68 4.35
CA PHE A 191 -9.31 -0.10 3.62
C PHE A 191 -10.51 0.19 4.51
N ARG A 192 -11.20 1.27 4.15
CA ARG A 192 -12.50 1.70 4.66
C ARG A 192 -13.47 1.80 3.48
N PHE A 193 -14.62 1.13 3.59
CA PHE A 193 -15.68 1.12 2.59
C PHE A 193 -16.89 1.84 3.15
N GLN A 194 -17.50 2.77 2.42
CA GLN A 194 -18.72 3.44 2.86
C GLN A 194 -19.69 3.61 1.70
N ALA A 195 -20.95 3.25 1.88
CA ALA A 195 -22.01 3.65 0.95
C ALA A 195 -22.23 5.16 1.07
N VAL A 196 -21.96 5.91 0.01
CA VAL A 196 -22.01 7.39 0.02
C VAL A 196 -23.12 7.98 -0.82
N ARG A 197 -23.70 7.19 -1.75
CA ARG A 197 -24.80 7.65 -2.59
C ARG A 197 -25.61 6.49 -3.16
N VAL A 198 -26.93 6.66 -3.21
CA VAL A 198 -27.84 5.86 -4.03
C VAL A 198 -28.51 6.79 -5.04
N ASP A 199 -28.36 6.49 -6.32
CA ASP A 199 -29.02 7.21 -7.40
C ASP A 199 -30.07 6.30 -8.04
N ALA A 200 -31.31 6.78 -8.15
CA ALA A 200 -32.39 6.09 -8.85
C ALA A 200 -32.96 6.96 -9.96
N GLY A 201 -33.21 6.37 -11.13
CA GLY A 201 -33.67 7.07 -12.32
C GLY A 201 -34.65 6.25 -13.16
N ARG A 202 -35.42 6.93 -13.99
CA ARG A 202 -36.32 6.34 -14.99
C ARG A 202 -36.11 7.02 -16.33
N ASP A 203 -36.02 6.25 -17.41
CA ASP A 203 -36.07 6.82 -18.76
C ASP A 203 -37.53 6.95 -19.19
N LEU A 204 -38.04 8.18 -19.29
CA LEU A 204 -39.43 8.46 -19.65
C LEU A 204 -39.77 8.13 -21.12
N ARG A 205 -38.77 7.83 -21.95
CA ARG A 205 -38.94 7.41 -23.34
C ARG A 205 -39.02 5.88 -23.49
N MET A 206 -38.55 5.15 -22.48
CA MET A 206 -38.55 3.69 -22.44
C MET A 206 -39.43 3.20 -21.29
N ASP A 207 -40.61 2.70 -21.63
CA ASP A 207 -41.52 2.15 -20.62
C ASP A 207 -40.84 1.02 -19.83
N GLY A 208 -41.04 1.00 -18.51
CA GLY A 208 -40.43 0.03 -17.60
C GLY A 208 -38.94 0.22 -17.29
N SER A 209 -38.21 1.13 -17.96
CA SER A 209 -36.77 1.34 -17.69
C SER A 209 -36.56 2.04 -16.34
N ARG A 210 -35.98 1.30 -15.38
CA ARG A 210 -35.56 1.81 -14.08
C ARG A 210 -34.08 1.49 -13.89
N SER A 211 -33.30 2.51 -13.59
CA SER A 211 -31.88 2.36 -13.27
C SER A 211 -31.66 2.70 -11.81
N MET A 212 -30.86 1.91 -11.12
CA MET A 212 -30.35 2.25 -9.80
C MET A 212 -28.83 2.07 -9.78
N SER A 213 -28.13 2.90 -9.02
CA SER A 213 -26.73 2.68 -8.73
C SER A 213 -26.39 3.02 -7.29
N LEU A 214 -25.57 2.17 -6.68
CA LEU A 214 -24.97 2.40 -5.38
C LEU A 214 -23.51 2.83 -5.57
N THR A 215 -23.12 3.96 -5.00
CA THR A 215 -21.74 4.41 -4.96
C THR A 215 -21.13 4.08 -3.60
N ILE A 216 -20.03 3.34 -3.62
CA ILE A 216 -19.20 3.02 -2.46
C ILE A 216 -17.92 3.85 -2.55
N GLU A 217 -17.65 4.68 -1.55
CA GLU A 217 -16.31 5.24 -1.35
C GLU A 217 -15.41 4.15 -0.77
N ILE A 218 -14.25 3.95 -1.40
CA ILE A 218 -13.18 3.07 -0.93
C ILE A 218 -12.02 3.98 -0.58
N ALA A 219 -11.76 4.16 0.72
CA ALA A 219 -10.62 4.89 1.24
C ALA A 219 -9.56 3.93 1.78
N TRP A 220 -8.29 4.34 1.78
CA TRP A 220 -7.20 3.57 2.37
C TRP A 220 -6.29 4.42 3.23
N GLU A 221 -5.61 3.76 4.17
CA GLU A 221 -4.62 4.40 5.04
C GLU A 221 -3.58 5.19 4.20
N PRO A 222 -3.29 6.47 4.52
CA PRO A 222 -2.28 7.28 3.84
C PRO A 222 -0.92 6.62 3.58
N ARG A 223 -0.47 5.76 4.51
CA ARG A 223 0.80 5.03 4.38
C ARG A 223 0.75 3.92 3.33
N PHE A 224 -0.44 3.42 3.03
CA PHE A 224 -0.67 2.26 2.20
C PHE A 224 -0.68 2.65 0.71
N ARG A 225 -0.01 1.84 -0.11
CA ARG A 225 0.23 2.14 -1.53
C ARG A 225 -0.36 1.04 -2.42
N PRO A 226 -1.68 1.08 -2.69
CA PRO A 226 -2.27 0.20 -3.69
C PRO A 226 -1.80 0.62 -5.09
N ILE A 227 -1.57 -0.35 -5.95
CA ILE A 227 -1.25 -0.16 -7.38
C ILE A 227 -2.54 -0.10 -8.20
N SER A 228 -3.45 -1.03 -7.92
CA SER A 228 -4.75 -1.12 -8.57
C SER A 228 -5.69 -1.95 -7.71
N MET A 229 -7.00 -1.70 -7.83
CA MET A 229 -8.01 -2.54 -7.21
C MET A 229 -8.94 -3.10 -8.28
N GLN A 230 -9.53 -4.26 -7.99
CA GLN A 230 -10.46 -4.95 -8.88
C GLN A 230 -11.67 -5.42 -8.10
N GLN A 231 -12.85 -5.18 -8.67
CA GLN A 231 -14.11 -5.69 -8.15
C GLN A 231 -14.81 -6.56 -9.19
N ARG A 232 -14.86 -7.87 -8.93
CA ARG A 232 -15.71 -8.79 -9.67
C ARG A 232 -17.15 -8.63 -9.19
N MET A 233 -18.09 -8.31 -10.08
CA MET A 233 -19.50 -8.13 -9.71
C MET A 233 -20.16 -9.45 -9.27
N SER A 234 -19.61 -10.59 -9.70
CA SER A 234 -20.03 -11.92 -9.24
C SER A 234 -19.70 -12.19 -7.76
N GLU A 235 -18.74 -11.47 -7.19
CA GLU A 235 -18.33 -11.58 -5.79
C GLU A 235 -19.12 -10.63 -4.87
N ILE A 236 -20.07 -9.87 -5.41
CA ILE A 236 -20.97 -9.02 -4.64
C ILE A 236 -22.32 -9.74 -4.44
N GLN A 237 -22.79 -9.74 -3.21
CA GLN A 237 -24.10 -10.28 -2.82
C GLN A 237 -24.88 -9.21 -2.07
N ILE A 238 -26.11 -8.95 -2.52
CA ILE A 238 -26.96 -7.89 -1.98
C ILE A 238 -28.32 -8.49 -1.60
N ALA A 239 -28.77 -8.19 -0.39
CA ALA A 239 -30.08 -8.59 0.12
C ALA A 239 -30.85 -7.38 0.65
N ASP A 240 -32.15 -7.34 0.38
CA ASP A 240 -33.07 -6.34 0.91
C ASP A 240 -33.50 -6.64 2.36
N GLU A 241 -34.38 -5.81 2.94
CA GLU A 241 -34.90 -6.03 4.31
C GLU A 241 -35.72 -7.30 4.51
N ASN A 242 -36.19 -7.94 3.43
CA ASN A 242 -36.93 -9.19 3.48
C ASN A 242 -36.00 -10.41 3.29
N GLY A 243 -34.72 -10.18 3.01
CA GLY A 243 -33.74 -11.21 2.69
C GLY A 243 -33.74 -11.63 1.22
N GLU A 244 -34.50 -10.96 0.36
CA GLU A 244 -34.57 -11.22 -1.07
C GLU A 244 -33.38 -10.58 -1.80
N PRO A 245 -32.86 -11.21 -2.87
CA PRO A 245 -31.69 -10.70 -3.57
C PRO A 245 -32.00 -9.42 -4.37
N VAL A 246 -31.17 -8.39 -4.22
CA VAL A 246 -31.14 -7.23 -5.12
C VAL A 246 -30.15 -7.52 -6.25
N LEU A 247 -30.62 -7.51 -7.50
CA LEU A 247 -29.82 -7.94 -8.64
C LEU A 247 -28.86 -6.84 -9.12
N ILE A 248 -27.70 -7.26 -9.63
CA ILE A 248 -26.67 -6.41 -10.23
C ILE A 248 -26.79 -6.52 -11.74
N ALA A 249 -27.06 -5.40 -12.42
CA ALA A 249 -27.34 -5.38 -13.85
C ALA A 249 -26.18 -5.91 -14.71
N ALA A 250 -24.93 -5.74 -14.24
CA ALA A 250 -23.71 -6.16 -14.91
C ALA A 250 -22.96 -7.26 -14.13
N ARG A 251 -23.66 -8.31 -13.68
CA ARG A 251 -23.10 -9.34 -12.78
C ARG A 251 -21.83 -10.04 -13.31
N GLY A 252 -21.67 -10.15 -14.63
CA GLY A 252 -20.49 -10.75 -15.25
C GLY A 252 -19.28 -9.79 -15.39
N ALA A 253 -19.42 -8.52 -15.00
CA ALA A 253 -18.36 -7.55 -15.14
C ALA A 253 -17.27 -7.70 -14.08
N GLU A 254 -16.04 -7.41 -14.48
CA GLU A 254 -14.89 -7.19 -13.62
C GLU A 254 -14.47 -5.74 -13.81
N LEU A 255 -14.62 -4.94 -12.75
CA LEU A 255 -14.25 -3.53 -12.80
C LEU A 255 -12.85 -3.35 -12.25
N GLU A 256 -11.99 -2.71 -13.03
CA GLU A 256 -10.77 -2.13 -12.50
C GLU A 256 -11.08 -0.77 -11.90
N ILE A 257 -10.59 -0.56 -10.68
CA ILE A 257 -10.74 0.66 -9.93
C ILE A 257 -9.35 1.32 -9.90
N PRO A 258 -9.16 2.40 -10.67
CA PRO A 258 -7.85 3.03 -10.80
C PRO A 258 -7.44 3.71 -9.49
N VAL A 259 -6.15 3.63 -9.17
CA VAL A 259 -5.52 4.38 -8.08
C VAL A 259 -4.75 5.55 -8.70
N LEU A 260 -5.10 6.77 -8.30
CA LEU A 260 -4.36 7.97 -8.68
C LEU A 260 -3.24 8.22 -7.66
N ALA A 261 -2.09 8.72 -8.11
CA ALA A 261 -0.84 8.79 -7.33
C ALA A 261 -0.98 9.44 -5.94
N GLU A 262 -1.81 10.49 -5.82
CA GLU A 262 -2.03 11.24 -4.58
C GLU A 262 -3.35 10.91 -3.88
N ALA A 263 -4.16 10.02 -4.45
CA ALA A 263 -5.45 9.67 -3.88
C ALA A 263 -5.27 8.81 -2.62
N ILE A 264 -6.18 9.01 -1.66
CA ILE A 264 -6.40 8.12 -0.51
C ILE A 264 -7.84 7.60 -0.47
N SER A 265 -8.61 7.89 -1.52
CA SER A 265 -9.90 7.29 -1.78
C SER A 265 -10.26 7.29 -3.26
N THR A 266 -11.25 6.49 -3.61
CA THR A 266 -11.90 6.47 -4.92
C THR A 266 -13.36 6.01 -4.75
N GLU A 267 -14.15 6.14 -5.80
CA GLU A 267 -15.55 5.72 -5.80
C GLU A 267 -15.78 4.55 -6.75
N LEU A 268 -16.40 3.49 -6.23
CA LEU A 268 -16.90 2.37 -7.00
C LEU A 268 -18.41 2.51 -7.18
N ARG A 269 -18.87 2.51 -8.44
CA ARG A 269 -20.29 2.53 -8.77
C ARG A 269 -20.77 1.12 -9.11
N ILE A 270 -21.70 0.59 -8.31
CA ILE A 270 -22.35 -0.71 -8.54
C ILE A 270 -23.69 -0.46 -9.25
N PRO A 271 -23.86 -0.93 -10.51
CA PRO A 271 -25.12 -0.82 -11.22
C PRO A 271 -26.10 -1.89 -10.72
N LEU A 272 -27.24 -1.44 -10.19
CA LEU A 272 -28.27 -2.29 -9.62
C LEU A 272 -29.50 -2.31 -10.54
N GLU A 273 -30.15 -3.46 -10.62
CA GLU A 273 -31.53 -3.51 -11.08
C GLU A 273 -32.40 -2.90 -9.99
N ALA A 274 -33.17 -1.86 -10.34
CA ALA A 274 -33.98 -1.15 -9.35
C ALA A 274 -35.05 -2.09 -8.75
N PRO A 275 -35.03 -2.36 -7.43
CA PRO A 275 -36.01 -3.22 -6.80
C PRO A 275 -37.41 -2.58 -6.83
N PRO A 276 -38.47 -3.34 -6.51
CA PRO A 276 -39.80 -2.78 -6.29
C PRO A 276 -39.77 -1.68 -5.23
N ARG A 277 -40.60 -0.63 -5.37
CA ARG A 277 -40.65 0.51 -4.41
C ARG A 277 -41.09 0.12 -3.01
N SER A 278 -41.58 -1.10 -2.80
CA SER A 278 -41.85 -1.64 -1.47
C SER A 278 -40.56 -1.89 -0.69
N VAL A 279 -39.45 -2.12 -1.38
CA VAL A 279 -38.12 -2.27 -0.79
C VAL A 279 -37.62 -0.89 -0.37
N GLN A 280 -37.41 -0.69 0.93
CA GLN A 280 -36.96 0.56 1.52
C GLN A 280 -35.46 0.57 1.79
N LYS A 281 -34.80 -0.60 1.90
CA LYS A 281 -33.36 -0.63 2.20
C LYS A 281 -32.65 -1.85 1.63
N ILE A 282 -31.37 -1.67 1.35
CA ILE A 282 -30.44 -2.80 1.27
C ILE A 282 -30.05 -3.12 2.71
N ALA A 283 -30.58 -4.22 3.25
CA ALA A 283 -30.21 -4.65 4.60
C ALA A 283 -28.76 -5.10 4.69
N ARG A 284 -28.24 -5.68 3.60
CA ARG A 284 -26.88 -6.20 3.57
C ARG A 284 -26.30 -6.23 2.16
N LEU A 285 -25.09 -5.72 2.02
CA LEU A 285 -24.21 -5.90 0.87
C LEU A 285 -22.90 -6.51 1.34
N LYS A 286 -22.53 -7.67 0.80
CA LYS A 286 -21.22 -8.28 0.99
C LYS A 286 -20.44 -8.22 -0.33
N GLY A 287 -19.17 -7.88 -0.25
CA GLY A 287 -18.28 -7.90 -1.40
C GLY A 287 -16.88 -8.38 -1.03
N SER A 288 -16.13 -8.69 -2.07
CA SER A 288 -14.72 -9.06 -2.01
C SER A 288 -13.99 -8.23 -3.06
N MET A 289 -13.08 -7.39 -2.62
CA MET A 289 -12.22 -6.59 -3.49
C MET A 289 -10.83 -7.20 -3.53
N HIS A 290 -10.23 -7.25 -4.71
CA HIS A 290 -8.83 -7.67 -4.89
C HIS A 290 -7.97 -6.42 -5.08
N ALA A 291 -6.82 -6.34 -4.43
CA ALA A 291 -5.87 -5.25 -4.64
C ALA A 291 -4.49 -5.78 -4.99
N LEU A 292 -3.84 -5.12 -5.94
CA LEU A 292 -2.40 -5.17 -6.13
C LEU A 292 -1.77 -4.06 -5.30
N MET A 293 -0.68 -4.37 -4.62
CA MET A 293 -0.06 -3.52 -3.62
C MET A 293 1.46 -3.55 -3.78
N GLN A 294 2.10 -2.44 -3.41
CA GLN A 294 3.55 -2.40 -3.31
C GLN A 294 3.99 -3.14 -2.05
N GLY A 295 4.95 -4.07 -2.20
CA GLY A 295 5.69 -4.65 -1.08
C GLY A 295 6.64 -3.65 -0.44
N LYS A 296 7.59 -4.15 0.35
CA LYS A 296 8.64 -3.32 0.95
C LYS A 296 9.42 -2.58 -0.13
N ALA A 297 9.68 -1.28 0.05
CA ALA A 297 10.54 -0.52 -0.85
C ALA A 297 12.03 -0.82 -0.58
N GLU A 298 12.83 -0.85 -1.64
CA GLU A 298 14.29 -1.02 -1.59
C GLU A 298 14.97 0.12 -2.36
N ALA A 299 16.08 0.61 -1.81
CA ALA A 299 16.87 1.68 -2.41
C ALA A 299 18.10 1.11 -3.11
N PHE A 300 18.24 1.46 -4.39
CA PHE A 300 19.34 1.05 -5.26
C PHE A 300 20.27 2.23 -5.51
N GLU A 301 21.44 2.20 -4.88
CA GLU A 301 22.48 3.21 -5.09
C GLU A 301 23.42 2.83 -6.23
N PHE A 302 23.65 3.69 -7.20
CA PHE A 302 24.62 3.52 -8.27
C PHE A 302 25.69 4.61 -8.16
N GLY A 303 26.96 4.20 -8.09
CA GLY A 303 28.12 5.10 -8.17
C GLY A 303 28.79 5.03 -9.55
N ASP A 304 29.92 5.72 -9.69
CA ASP A 304 30.74 5.71 -10.90
C ASP A 304 29.94 5.95 -12.20
N LEU A 305 28.99 6.90 -12.12
CA LEU A 305 27.96 7.12 -13.14
C LEU A 305 28.53 7.37 -14.54
N GLY A 306 29.70 8.02 -14.64
CA GLY A 306 30.38 8.27 -15.93
C GLY A 306 30.85 7.02 -16.66
N LYS A 307 30.87 5.84 -16.01
CA LYS A 307 31.26 4.55 -16.58
C LYS A 307 30.12 3.53 -16.59
N ALA A 308 28.93 3.92 -16.13
CA ALA A 308 27.81 3.00 -16.01
C ALA A 308 27.34 2.53 -17.39
N ASP A 309 27.38 1.22 -17.61
CA ASP A 309 26.86 0.50 -18.77
C ASP A 309 26.22 -0.79 -18.27
N ASN A 310 24.89 -0.86 -18.33
CA ASN A 310 24.09 -2.01 -17.87
C ASN A 310 24.48 -2.53 -16.48
N VAL A 311 24.67 -1.62 -15.52
CA VAL A 311 25.02 -2.01 -14.14
C VAL A 311 23.76 -2.53 -13.45
N GLU A 312 23.73 -3.82 -13.14
CA GLU A 312 22.58 -4.46 -12.50
C GLU A 312 22.73 -4.54 -10.97
N LYS A 313 21.64 -4.30 -10.27
CA LYS A 313 21.49 -4.56 -8.84
C LYS A 313 20.16 -5.24 -8.58
N ARG A 314 20.14 -6.23 -7.68
CA ARG A 314 18.96 -7.01 -7.36
C ARG A 314 18.70 -6.98 -5.86
N ALA A 315 17.43 -6.84 -5.48
CA ALA A 315 16.94 -7.03 -4.13
C ALA A 315 15.61 -7.77 -4.19
N ALA A 316 15.48 -8.87 -3.43
CA ALA A 316 14.29 -9.73 -3.44
C ALA A 316 13.84 -10.12 -4.87
N GLY A 317 12.61 -9.80 -5.23
CA GLY A 317 11.97 -10.07 -6.52
C GLY A 317 12.11 -8.96 -7.55
N VAL A 318 12.97 -7.95 -7.33
CA VAL A 318 13.20 -6.86 -8.28
C VAL A 318 14.67 -6.71 -8.65
N THR A 319 14.92 -6.48 -9.94
CA THR A 319 16.23 -6.15 -10.49
C THR A 319 16.16 -4.76 -11.13
N VAL A 320 17.04 -3.86 -10.69
CA VAL A 320 17.20 -2.52 -11.23
C VAL A 320 18.50 -2.46 -12.03
N ILE A 321 18.40 -2.04 -13.28
CA ILE A 321 19.51 -1.97 -14.23
C ILE A 321 19.72 -0.51 -14.59
N LEU A 322 20.87 0.05 -14.23
CA LEU A 322 21.32 1.32 -14.75
C LEU A 322 21.87 1.09 -16.16
N GLU A 323 21.01 1.25 -17.17
CA GLU A 323 21.35 0.99 -18.57
C GLU A 323 22.44 1.94 -19.06
N GLN A 324 22.23 3.24 -18.85
CA GLN A 324 23.08 4.27 -19.43
C GLN A 324 22.98 5.58 -18.66
N VAL A 325 24.13 6.26 -18.53
CA VAL A 325 24.20 7.67 -18.12
C VAL A 325 24.81 8.46 -19.27
N ARG A 326 24.11 9.49 -19.74
CA ARG A 326 24.61 10.33 -20.84
C ARG A 326 24.24 11.79 -20.65
N ARG A 327 25.08 12.66 -21.20
CA ARG A 327 24.81 14.09 -21.26
C ARG A 327 24.14 14.43 -22.58
N ASN A 328 23.02 15.13 -22.52
CA ASN A 328 22.34 15.71 -23.67
C ASN A 328 22.24 17.23 -23.48
N ARG A 329 23.15 17.99 -24.12
CA ARG A 329 23.32 19.43 -23.93
C ARG A 329 23.55 19.77 -22.44
N ASP A 330 22.60 20.45 -21.81
CA ASP A 330 22.68 20.95 -20.44
C ASP A 330 21.95 20.04 -19.44
N VAL A 331 21.53 18.85 -19.88
CA VAL A 331 20.77 17.89 -19.06
C VAL A 331 21.49 16.55 -19.04
N TRP A 332 21.58 15.96 -17.86
CA TRP A 332 22.00 14.57 -17.68
C TRP A 332 20.78 13.65 -17.75
N GLU A 333 20.86 12.65 -18.62
CA GLU A 333 19.86 11.59 -18.79
C GLU A 333 20.39 10.31 -18.16
N ILE A 334 19.66 9.78 -17.19
CA ILE A 334 19.97 8.52 -16.48
C ILE A 334 18.85 7.53 -16.79
N ARG A 335 19.18 6.44 -17.50
CA ARG A 335 18.22 5.41 -17.92
C ARG A 335 18.24 4.23 -16.98
N VAL A 336 17.07 3.85 -16.49
CA VAL A 336 16.89 2.76 -15.55
C VAL A 336 15.85 1.80 -16.11
N ILE A 337 16.15 0.52 -16.05
CA ILE A 337 15.18 -0.56 -16.22
C ILE A 337 14.86 -1.13 -14.83
N THR A 338 13.57 -1.27 -14.53
CA THR A 338 13.08 -1.99 -13.36
C THR A 338 12.38 -3.26 -13.83
N ARG A 339 12.91 -4.42 -13.44
CA ARG A 339 12.38 -5.74 -13.78
C ARG A 339 11.91 -6.46 -12.53
N PHE A 340 10.65 -6.88 -12.49
CA PHE A 340 10.11 -7.74 -11.45
C PHE A 340 10.19 -9.20 -11.88
N ASP A 341 10.43 -10.13 -10.96
CA ASP A 341 10.34 -11.56 -11.23
C ASP A 341 8.92 -11.95 -11.67
N ASP A 342 7.93 -11.35 -11.01
CA ASP A 342 6.51 -11.41 -11.34
C ASP A 342 5.88 -10.05 -11.03
N ALA A 343 5.32 -9.39 -12.03
CA ALA A 343 4.66 -8.10 -11.85
C ALA A 343 3.15 -8.23 -11.62
N GLU A 344 2.54 -9.42 -11.76
CA GLU A 344 1.08 -9.63 -11.64
C GLU A 344 0.24 -8.60 -12.44
N GLY A 345 0.75 -8.17 -13.60
CA GLY A 345 0.13 -7.13 -14.43
C GLY A 345 0.20 -5.71 -13.86
N ALA A 346 0.92 -5.46 -12.75
CA ALA A 346 1.11 -4.14 -12.15
C ALA A 346 1.73 -3.11 -13.10
N LEU A 347 2.47 -3.56 -14.13
CA LEU A 347 3.11 -2.71 -15.12
C LEU A 347 2.26 -2.47 -16.39
N ALA A 348 0.96 -2.78 -16.36
CA ALA A 348 0.05 -2.47 -17.46
C ALA A 348 0.10 -0.97 -17.82
N SER A 349 -0.08 -0.63 -19.10
CA SER A 349 0.17 0.73 -19.63
C SER A 349 -0.70 1.84 -19.01
N HIS A 350 -1.84 1.50 -18.42
CA HIS A 350 -2.72 2.45 -17.73
C HIS A 350 -2.41 2.59 -16.22
N ARG A 351 -1.45 1.82 -15.69
CA ARG A 351 -1.01 1.85 -14.29
C ARG A 351 0.33 2.58 -14.20
N ASN A 352 0.29 3.80 -13.66
CA ASN A 352 1.45 4.70 -13.69
C ASN A 352 2.31 4.70 -12.43
N TRP A 353 1.99 3.86 -11.42
CA TRP A 353 2.62 3.89 -10.10
C TRP A 353 4.16 3.83 -10.11
N VAL A 354 4.74 3.10 -11.07
CA VAL A 354 6.20 2.89 -11.16
C VAL A 354 6.95 4.13 -11.62
N PHE A 355 6.25 5.07 -12.27
CA PHE A 355 6.79 6.37 -12.66
C PHE A 355 6.82 7.36 -11.50
N ASP A 356 6.08 7.09 -10.42
CA ASP A 356 6.09 7.86 -9.18
C ASP A 356 7.18 7.38 -8.20
N ASN A 357 8.01 6.42 -8.61
CA ASN A 357 9.11 5.91 -7.81
C ASN A 357 10.16 7.00 -7.53
N PRO A 358 10.59 7.17 -6.27
CA PRO A 358 11.61 8.16 -5.94
C PRO A 358 12.92 7.90 -6.69
N ALA A 359 13.44 8.94 -7.34
CA ALA A 359 14.74 8.93 -7.98
C ALA A 359 15.45 10.26 -7.66
N LYS A 360 16.73 10.19 -7.34
CA LYS A 360 17.53 11.38 -7.01
C LYS A 360 19.01 11.16 -7.26
N LEU A 361 19.73 12.26 -7.41
CA LEU A 361 21.18 12.28 -7.33
C LEU A 361 21.59 12.72 -5.91
N ILE A 362 22.67 12.13 -5.41
CA ILE A 362 23.34 12.53 -4.18
C ILE A 362 24.71 13.08 -4.60
N ALA A 363 24.93 14.36 -4.34
CA ALA A 363 26.20 15.02 -4.63
C ALA A 363 27.32 14.50 -3.69
N PRO A 364 28.61 14.71 -4.01
CA PRO A 364 29.71 14.32 -3.13
C PRO A 364 29.63 14.89 -1.70
N GLY A 365 28.98 16.05 -1.54
CA GLY A 365 28.73 16.68 -0.24
C GLY A 365 27.50 16.16 0.51
N GLY A 366 26.77 15.19 -0.05
CA GLY A 366 25.56 14.60 0.52
C GLY A 366 24.25 15.34 0.20
N GLU A 367 24.30 16.41 -0.60
CA GLU A 367 23.10 17.12 -1.06
C GLU A 367 22.25 16.24 -1.99
N GLU A 368 20.94 16.20 -1.75
CA GLU A 368 19.99 15.49 -2.59
C GLU A 368 19.46 16.40 -3.71
N ILE A 369 19.56 15.93 -4.96
CA ILE A 369 19.14 16.66 -6.15
C ILE A 369 18.03 15.86 -6.83
N PRO A 370 16.78 16.37 -6.88
CA PRO A 370 15.68 15.69 -7.55
C PRO A 370 15.81 15.77 -9.08
N PHE A 371 15.17 14.84 -9.79
CA PHE A 371 15.00 14.98 -11.24
C PHE A 371 13.94 16.05 -11.54
N HIS A 372 13.96 16.60 -12.76
CA HIS A 372 12.99 17.61 -13.20
C HIS A 372 11.96 17.07 -14.20
N ALA A 373 12.31 15.99 -14.91
CA ALA A 373 11.43 15.32 -15.84
C ALA A 373 11.82 13.84 -15.92
N TYR A 374 10.88 13.02 -16.43
CA TYR A 374 11.15 11.66 -16.83
C TYR A 374 10.44 11.34 -18.14
N ASP A 375 10.95 10.36 -18.88
CA ASP A 375 10.29 9.75 -20.04
C ASP A 375 10.28 8.22 -19.90
N SER A 376 9.21 7.56 -20.34
CA SER A 376 9.21 6.09 -20.47
C SER A 376 10.02 5.69 -21.71
N THR A 377 10.96 4.76 -21.54
CA THR A 377 11.80 4.22 -22.63
C THR A 377 11.36 2.83 -23.08
N ARG A 378 10.69 2.09 -22.20
CA ARG A 378 10.24 0.71 -22.43
C ARG A 378 9.08 0.37 -21.49
N GLN A 379 8.14 -0.43 -21.96
CA GLN A 379 7.12 -1.04 -21.10
C GLN A 379 6.79 -2.44 -21.63
N MET A 380 6.99 -3.43 -20.78
CA MET A 380 6.70 -4.85 -21.02
C MET A 380 5.97 -5.42 -19.80
N GLU A 381 5.56 -6.68 -19.89
CA GLU A 381 4.77 -7.35 -18.84
C GLU A 381 5.41 -7.28 -17.45
N ASN A 382 6.71 -7.59 -17.37
CA ASN A 382 7.47 -7.64 -16.10
C ASN A 382 8.60 -6.60 -16.03
N GLU A 383 8.65 -5.66 -16.97
CA GLU A 383 9.75 -4.70 -17.05
C GLU A 383 9.28 -3.32 -17.53
N VAL A 384 9.78 -2.26 -16.87
CA VAL A 384 9.60 -0.87 -17.31
C VAL A 384 10.95 -0.17 -17.39
N GLY A 385 11.12 0.66 -18.42
CA GLY A 385 12.27 1.53 -18.60
C GLY A 385 11.87 3.00 -18.41
N VAL A 386 12.67 3.74 -17.65
CA VAL A 386 12.47 5.16 -17.37
C VAL A 386 13.79 5.91 -17.56
N ALA A 387 13.74 7.03 -18.29
CA ALA A 387 14.84 8.00 -18.37
C ALA A 387 14.54 9.16 -17.43
N TYR A 388 15.43 9.42 -16.47
CA TYR A 388 15.35 10.56 -15.55
C TYR A 388 16.28 11.69 -16.01
N PHE A 389 15.80 12.92 -15.94
CA PHE A 389 16.49 14.11 -16.42
C PHE A 389 16.89 15.05 -15.28
N PHE A 390 18.18 15.39 -15.20
CA PHE A 390 18.76 16.24 -14.16
C PHE A 390 19.46 17.47 -14.78
N GLY A 391 19.12 18.66 -14.28
CA GLY A 391 19.75 19.92 -14.70
C GLY A 391 20.98 20.22 -13.87
N ILE A 392 22.09 19.54 -14.15
CA ILE A 392 23.36 19.70 -13.41
C ILE A 392 24.47 20.13 -14.37
N ASP A 393 25.19 21.18 -13.99
CA ASP A 393 26.39 21.63 -14.69
C ASP A 393 27.60 20.75 -14.40
N GLY A 394 28.48 20.58 -15.39
CA GLY A 394 29.72 19.81 -15.24
C GLY A 394 29.55 18.30 -15.43
N ASN A 395 30.42 17.51 -14.78
CA ASN A 395 30.40 16.05 -14.82
C ASN A 395 29.76 15.48 -13.55
N LEU A 396 29.48 14.17 -13.56
CA LEU A 396 28.87 13.47 -12.42
C LEU A 396 29.92 12.76 -11.55
N ASP A 397 31.16 13.24 -11.53
CA ASP A 397 32.22 12.61 -10.74
C ASP A 397 31.90 12.67 -9.24
N GLY A 398 31.89 11.52 -8.58
CA GLY A 398 31.56 11.39 -7.16
C GLY A 398 30.08 11.50 -6.82
N TYR A 399 29.20 11.73 -7.80
CA TYR A 399 27.76 11.64 -7.60
C TYR A 399 27.31 10.19 -7.47
N LYS A 400 26.23 9.99 -6.73
CA LYS A 400 25.48 8.72 -6.70
C LYS A 400 24.08 8.94 -7.24
N PHE A 401 23.57 7.98 -7.99
CA PHE A 401 22.15 7.92 -8.35
C PHE A 401 21.45 6.95 -7.41
N VAL A 402 20.33 7.37 -6.82
CA VAL A 402 19.52 6.55 -5.91
C VAL A 402 18.14 6.41 -6.51
N TYR A 403 17.72 5.16 -6.71
CA TYR A 403 16.39 4.81 -7.19
C TYR A 403 15.71 3.92 -6.17
N GLU A 404 14.49 4.25 -5.78
CA GLU A 404 13.71 3.48 -4.82
C GLU A 404 12.48 2.87 -5.50
N THR A 405 12.27 1.57 -5.33
CA THR A 405 11.11 0.87 -5.89
C THR A 405 10.64 -0.25 -4.97
N ALA A 406 9.41 -0.72 -5.16
CA ALA A 406 8.90 -1.88 -4.47
C ALA A 406 9.76 -3.11 -4.81
N SER A 407 10.09 -3.92 -3.82
CA SER A 407 10.88 -5.15 -3.97
C SER A 407 10.06 -6.33 -4.51
N THR A 408 8.74 -6.27 -4.29
CA THR A 408 7.74 -7.23 -4.75
C THR A 408 6.42 -6.52 -5.05
N VAL A 409 5.66 -7.07 -5.98
CA VAL A 409 4.22 -6.78 -6.14
C VAL A 409 3.45 -7.86 -5.39
N LEU A 410 2.44 -7.47 -4.64
CA LEU A 410 1.66 -8.37 -3.80
C LEU A 410 0.18 -8.24 -4.12
N SER A 411 -0.54 -9.36 -4.12
CA SER A 411 -2.00 -9.41 -4.23
C SER A 411 -2.65 -9.84 -2.92
N ALA A 412 -3.76 -9.19 -2.56
CA ALA A 412 -4.58 -9.58 -1.42
C ALA A 412 -6.08 -9.33 -1.68
N LYS A 413 -6.89 -10.08 -0.94
CA LYS A 413 -8.36 -10.02 -0.97
C LYS A 413 -8.89 -9.34 0.29
N PHE A 414 -9.84 -8.43 0.11
CA PHE A 414 -10.46 -7.64 1.17
C PHE A 414 -11.97 -7.85 1.16
N ASP A 415 -12.46 -8.62 2.13
CA ASP A 415 -13.89 -8.88 2.32
C ASP A 415 -14.54 -7.73 3.11
N TYR A 416 -15.64 -7.16 2.59
CA TYR A 416 -16.35 -6.05 3.23
C TYR A 416 -17.86 -6.31 3.31
N GLU A 417 -18.50 -5.73 4.32
CA GLU A 417 -19.95 -5.81 4.55
C GLU A 417 -20.53 -4.45 4.92
N LEU A 418 -21.44 -3.94 4.09
CA LEU A 418 -22.23 -2.73 4.34
C LEU A 418 -23.66 -3.13 4.72
N LYS A 419 -24.28 -2.39 5.64
CA LYS A 419 -25.59 -2.71 6.20
C LYS A 419 -26.49 -1.49 6.20
N ASP A 420 -27.79 -1.75 6.21
CA ASP A 420 -28.85 -0.75 6.43
C ASP A 420 -28.72 0.50 5.53
N ILE A 421 -28.52 0.29 4.22
CA ILE A 421 -28.45 1.37 3.23
C ILE A 421 -29.88 1.71 2.79
N GLU A 422 -30.36 2.90 3.13
CA GLU A 422 -31.68 3.40 2.72
C GLU A 422 -31.75 3.60 1.19
N LEU A 423 -32.91 3.24 0.62
CA LEU A 423 -33.23 3.46 -0.80
C LEU A 423 -34.21 4.64 -0.97
N PRO A 424 -34.12 5.38 -2.10
CA PRO A 424 -34.92 6.59 -2.37
C PRO A 424 -36.37 6.36 -2.84
#